data_AF-A0A645JMH1-F1
#
_entry.id   AF-A0A645JMH1-F1
#
_cell.length_a   1.000
_cell.length_b   1.000
_cell.length_c   1.000
_cell.angle_alpha   90.00
_cell.angle_beta   90.00
_cell.angle_gamma   90.00
#
_symmetry.space_group_name_H-M   'P 1'
#
loop_
_entity.id
_entity.type
_entity.pdbx_description
1 polymer ?
#
loop_
_entity_poly.entity_id
_entity_poly.type
_entity_poly.pdbx_seq_one_letter_code
_entity_poly.pdbx_strand_id
1 'polypeptide(L)'
;MLLTIDGKVKIMFPDNAYMLYTESGTGIPSVELNPGVRLTIVGAPAHERLQKSLFTDEGKQSFGPYRYGRPDLEYATFQELNK
;
A
#
# COMPACT_ATOMS: atom_id res chain seq x y z
N MET A 1 4.89 -1.75 -3.63
CA MET A 1 4.10 -0.51 -3.42
C MET A 1 4.12 -0.24 -1.92
N LEU A 2 4.38 1.00 -1.53
CA LEU A 2 4.47 1.44 -0.13
C LEU A 2 3.85 2.83 -0.03
N LEU A 3 2.99 3.07 0.98
CA LEU A 3 2.52 4.40 1.32
C LEU A 3 3.12 4.82 2.66
N THR A 4 3.77 5.98 2.66
CA THR A 4 4.23 6.64 3.89
C THR A 4 3.55 8.00 4.03
N ILE A 5 3.02 8.29 5.22
CA ILE A 5 2.48 9.59 5.59
C ILE A 5 3.31 10.08 6.78
N ASP A 6 3.92 11.26 6.65
CA ASP A 6 4.80 11.86 7.66
C ASP A 6 5.89 10.90 8.17
N GLY A 7 6.52 10.17 7.24
CA GLY A 7 7.57 9.19 7.52
C GLY A 7 7.09 7.85 8.11
N LYS A 8 5.79 7.70 8.40
CA LYS A 8 5.22 6.45 8.93
C LYS A 8 4.63 5.61 7.81
N VAL A 9 4.96 4.32 7.79
CA VAL A 9 4.35 3.36 6.88
C VAL A 9 2.87 3.20 7.24
N LYS A 10 2.00 3.35 6.24
CA LYS A 10 0.54 3.21 6.38
C LYS A 10 -0.04 2.08 5.57
N ILE A 11 0.60 1.73 4.45
CA ILE A 11 0.18 0.64 3.57
C ILE A 11 1.42 -0.04 3.02
N MET A 12 1.47 -1.36 3.10
CA MET A 12 2.48 -2.20 2.48
C MET A 12 1.80 -3.12 1.47
N PHE A 13 2.42 -3.32 0.30
CA PHE A 13 1.96 -4.35 -0.62
C PHE A 13 1.89 -5.71 0.11
N PRO A 14 0.80 -6.48 -0.04
CA PRO A 14 -0.23 -6.37 -1.06
C PRO A 14 -1.53 -5.67 -0.65
N ASP A 15 -1.52 -4.92 0.45
CA ASP A 15 -2.65 -4.04 0.80
C ASP A 15 -2.81 -2.93 -0.24
N ASN A 16 -4.03 -2.40 -0.35
CA ASN A 16 -4.44 -1.52 -1.43
C ASN A 16 -4.39 -0.06 -1.00
N ALA A 17 -3.77 0.77 -1.85
CA ALA A 17 -3.83 2.23 -1.77
C ALA A 17 -4.54 2.76 -3.03
N TYR A 18 -5.80 3.18 -2.89
CA TYR A 18 -6.55 3.78 -3.99
C TYR A 18 -6.32 5.29 -3.99
N MET A 19 -5.85 5.83 -5.12
CA MET A 19 -5.75 7.26 -5.33
C MET A 19 -6.99 7.75 -6.06
N LEU A 20 -7.70 8.71 -5.46
CA LEU A 20 -8.95 9.24 -5.97
C LEU A 20 -8.84 10.75 -6.15
N TYR A 21 -9.45 11.29 -7.20
CA TYR A 21 -9.72 12.71 -7.29
C TYR A 21 -10.62 13.09 -6.10
N THR A 22 -10.16 14.02 -5.25
CA THR A 22 -10.89 14.38 -4.01
C THR A 22 -12.31 14.85 -4.32
N GLU A 23 -12.50 15.48 -5.47
CA GLU A 23 -13.73 16.19 -5.81
C GLU A 23 -14.81 15.24 -6.35
N SER A 24 -14.42 14.21 -7.10
CA SER A 24 -15.33 13.27 -7.77
C SER A 24 -15.31 11.87 -7.16
N GLY A 25 -14.28 11.51 -6.40
CA GLY A 25 -14.05 10.15 -5.92
C GLY A 25 -13.62 9.16 -7.02
N THR A 26 -13.35 9.62 -8.25
CA THR A 26 -12.92 8.74 -9.35
C THR A 26 -11.44 8.42 -9.24
N GLY A 27 -11.03 7.23 -9.68
CA GLY A 27 -9.63 6.80 -9.64
C GLY A 27 -8.71 7.72 -10.45
N ILE A 28 -7.55 8.05 -9.87
CA ILE A 28 -6.47 8.78 -10.56
C ILE A 28 -5.46 7.76 -11.08
N PRO A 29 -5.22 7.70 -12.40
CA PRO A 29 -4.08 6.99 -12.97
C PRO A 29 -2.78 7.63 -12.49
N SER A 30 -1.77 6.82 -12.15
CA SER A 30 -0.48 7.35 -11.66
C SER A 30 0.22 8.30 -12.65
N VAL A 31 -0.06 8.17 -13.95
CA VAL A 31 0.46 9.05 -15.01
C VAL A 31 -0.13 10.47 -14.97
N GLU A 32 -1.24 10.67 -14.25
CA GLU A 32 -1.88 11.98 -14.08
C GLU A 32 -1.44 12.70 -12.79
N LEU A 33 -0.58 12.07 -11.97
CA LEU A 33 -0.05 12.69 -10.76
C LEU A 33 0.90 13.84 -11.11
N ASN A 34 0.50 15.05 -10.73
CA ASN A 34 1.26 16.27 -10.96
C ASN A 34 1.24 17.18 -9.71
N PRO A 35 2.27 18.01 -9.49
CA PRO A 35 2.26 18.98 -8.40
C PRO A 35 1.02 19.87 -8.43
N GLY A 36 0.40 20.08 -7.27
CA GLY A 36 -0.82 20.88 -7.13
C GLY A 36 -2.13 20.10 -7.27
N VAL A 37 -2.09 18.85 -7.74
CA VAL A 37 -3.28 17.98 -7.75
C VAL A 37 -3.65 17.63 -6.31
N ARG A 38 -4.91 17.91 -5.93
CA ARG A 38 -5.51 17.41 -4.69
C ARG A 38 -6.05 16.01 -4.94
N LEU A 39 -5.68 15.07 -4.07
CA LEU A 39 -6.16 13.70 -4.13
C LEU A 39 -6.45 13.16 -2.74
N THR A 40 -7.33 12.18 -2.70
CA THR A 40 -7.66 11.40 -1.51
C THR A 40 -7.07 10.01 -1.66
N ILE A 41 -6.39 9.53 -0.61
CA ILE A 41 -5.92 8.15 -0.56
C ILE A 41 -6.86 7.35 0.32
N VAL A 42 -7.41 6.26 -0.22
CA VAL A 42 -8.21 5.29 0.53
C VAL A 42 -7.39 4.01 0.67
N GLY A 43 -7.08 3.65 1.91
CA GLY A 43 -6.40 2.40 2.24
C GLY A 43 -7.41 1.28 2.49
N ALA A 44 -7.09 0.08 2.02
CA ALA A 44 -7.86 -1.12 2.35
C ALA A 44 -6.94 -2.34 2.48
N PRO A 45 -7.23 -3.26 3.41
CA PRO A 45 -6.48 -4.49 3.52
C PRO A 45 -6.61 -5.33 2.25
N ALA A 46 -5.60 -6.14 1.97
CA ALA A 46 -5.66 -7.18 0.96
C ALA A 46 -6.75 -8.20 1.30
N HIS A 47 -7.25 -8.92 0.29
CA HIS A 47 -8.18 -10.02 0.54
C HIS A 47 -7.55 -11.08 1.47
N GLU A 48 -8.33 -11.70 2.35
CA GLU A 48 -7.85 -12.62 3.39
C GLU A 48 -6.97 -13.76 2.85
N ARG A 49 -7.33 -14.32 1.69
CA ARG A 49 -6.52 -15.35 1.00
C ARG A 49 -5.09 -14.89 0.72
N LEU A 50 -4.92 -13.64 0.33
CA LEU A 50 -3.62 -13.07 0.03
C LEU A 50 -2.86 -12.77 1.33
N GLN A 51 -3.54 -12.23 2.34
CA GLN A 51 -2.93 -12.02 3.66
C GLN A 51 -2.38 -13.31 4.26
N LYS A 52 -3.12 -14.42 4.17
CA LYS A 52 -2.68 -15.73 4.65
C LYS A 52 -1.40 -16.20 3.97
N SER A 53 -1.23 -15.91 2.69
CA SER A 53 -0.01 -16.28 1.96
C SER A 53 1.23 -15.54 2.44
N LEU A 54 1.10 -14.35 3.02
CA LEU A 54 2.23 -13.51 3.45
C LEU A 54 3.01 -14.10 4.63
N PHE A 55 2.44 -15.11 5.29
CA PHE A 55 3.10 -15.83 6.36
C PHE A 55 3.90 -17.05 5.87
N THR A 56 3.75 -17.46 4.61
CA THR A 56 4.58 -18.51 3.99
C THR A 56 5.87 -17.94 3.40
N ASP A 57 6.87 -18.78 3.20
CA ASP A 57 8.16 -18.34 2.64
C ASP A 57 8.00 -17.85 1.20
N GLU A 58 7.18 -18.52 0.39
CA GLU A 58 6.87 -18.12 -0.98
C GLU A 58 6.13 -16.79 -1.03
N GLY A 59 5.21 -16.55 -0.09
CA GLY A 59 4.49 -15.28 -0.02
C GLY A 59 5.39 -14.14 0.44
N LYS A 60 6.26 -14.36 1.44
CA LYS A 60 7.30 -13.37 1.82
C LYS A 60 8.21 -13.06 0.64
N GLN A 61 8.62 -14.07 -0.12
CA GLN A 61 9.41 -13.89 -1.35
C GLN A 61 8.61 -13.19 -2.47
N SER A 62 7.30 -13.41 -2.56
CA SER A 62 6.49 -12.87 -3.65
C SER A 62 6.01 -11.43 -3.39
N PHE A 63 5.76 -11.09 -2.13
CA PHE A 63 5.08 -9.86 -1.73
C PHE A 63 5.92 -9.01 -0.76
N GLY A 64 7.07 -9.49 -0.32
CA GLY A 64 7.92 -8.82 0.67
C GLY A 64 8.50 -7.48 0.19
N PRO A 65 8.84 -6.59 1.13
CA PRO A 65 9.24 -5.21 0.85
C PRO A 65 10.55 -5.05 0.08
N TYR A 66 11.43 -6.06 0.14
CA TYR A 66 12.65 -6.09 -0.65
C TYR A 66 12.39 -5.98 -2.17
N ARG A 67 11.24 -6.46 -2.67
CA ARG A 67 10.88 -6.39 -4.10
C ARG A 67 10.62 -4.98 -4.59
N TYR A 68 10.34 -4.05 -3.70
CA TYR A 68 10.14 -2.64 -4.02
C TYR A 68 11.19 -1.74 -3.37
N GLY A 69 12.41 -2.28 -3.17
CA GLY A 69 13.58 -1.50 -2.75
C GLY A 69 13.63 -1.20 -1.25
N ARG A 70 12.88 -1.93 -0.42
CA ARG A 70 12.85 -1.75 1.05
C ARG A 70 13.24 -3.04 1.79
N PRO A 71 14.49 -3.52 1.66
CA PRO A 71 14.94 -4.71 2.38
C PRO A 71 15.05 -4.51 3.89
N ASP A 72 15.01 -3.25 4.35
CA ASP A 72 15.05 -2.82 5.74
C ASP A 72 13.72 -2.99 6.48
N LEU A 73 12.63 -3.30 5.76
CA LEU A 73 11.30 -3.45 6.34
C LEU A 73 10.92 -4.92 6.44
N GLU A 74 10.09 -5.24 7.43
CA GLU A 74 9.33 -6.48 7.51
C GLU A 74 7.86 -6.21 7.18
N TYR A 75 7.17 -7.22 6.64
CA TYR A 75 5.74 -7.09 6.37
C TYR A 75 4.97 -6.91 7.68
N ALA A 76 4.12 -5.89 7.74
CA ALA A 76 3.11 -5.69 8.76
C ALA A 76 1.75 -5.49 8.07
N THR A 77 0.70 -6.02 8.68
CA THR A 77 -0.66 -5.94 8.13
C THR A 77 -1.19 -4.51 8.13
N PHE A 78 -2.11 -4.21 7.21
CA PHE A 78 -2.83 -2.93 7.20
C PHE A 78 -3.39 -2.54 8.58
N GLN A 79 -3.94 -3.50 9.33
CA GLN A 79 -4.50 -3.26 10.66
C GLN A 79 -3.42 -2.89 11.68
N GLU A 80 -2.22 -3.47 11.61
CA GLU A 80 -1.11 -3.12 12.51
C GLU A 80 -0.57 -1.72 12.25
N LEU A 81 -0.50 -1.32 10.97
CA LEU A 81 0.03 -0.03 10.54
C LEU A 81 -0.89 1.17 10.82
N ASN A 82 -2.19 0.91 11.03
CA ASN A 82 -3.23 1.93 11.17
C ASN A 82 -3.94 1.90 12.53
N LYS A 83 -3.25 1.40 13.57
CA LYS A 83 -3.66 1.59 14.96
C LYS A 83 -3.46 3.04 15.44
#